data_AF-A0A098BVL5-F1
#
_entry.id   AF-A0A098BVL5-F1
#
_cell.length_a   1.000
_cell.length_b   1.000
_cell.length_c   1.000
_cell.angle_alpha   90.00
_cell.angle_beta   90.00
_cell.angle_gamma   90.00
#
_symmetry.space_group_name_H-M   'P 1'
#
loop_
_entity.id
_entity.type
_entity.pdbx_description
1 polymer ?
#
loop_
_entity_poly.entity_id
_entity_poly.type
_entity_poly.pdbx_seq_one_letter_code
_entity_poly.pdbx_strand_id
1 'polypeptide(L)'
;MNIPDLLPTDRRRMARAAVDSLGTQRSDHALVRVKCPASHNVATVYRTPEGPVLVAGGGPTAHGNRDRSETAHHGGSLGSEFVDTLETTQFEDDDVPARCACGPHTLSRQDLQDAVRSHTRTVTLA
;
A
#
# COMPACT_ATOMS: atom_id res chain seq x y z
N MET A 1 0.83 -8.25 19.03
CA MET A 1 -0.34 -7.38 19.30
C MET A 1 -1.48 -7.91 18.43
N ASN A 2 -2.68 -8.16 18.96
CA ASN A 2 -3.77 -8.72 18.15
C ASN A 2 -4.40 -7.61 17.30
N ILE A 3 -3.91 -7.50 16.07
CA ILE A 3 -4.43 -6.66 14.98
C ILE A 3 -5.96 -6.81 14.75
N PRO A 4 -6.61 -7.98 14.95
CA PRO A 4 -8.05 -8.11 14.69
C PRO A 4 -8.99 -7.31 15.61
N ASP A 5 -8.57 -6.88 16.80
CA ASP A 5 -9.44 -6.16 17.74
C ASP A 5 -9.34 -4.63 17.63
N LEU A 6 -8.56 -4.12 16.68
CA LEU A 6 -8.34 -2.68 16.50
C LEU A 6 -9.43 -2.03 15.66
N LEU A 7 -9.82 -0.81 16.03
CA LEU A 7 -10.65 0.03 15.17
C LEU A 7 -9.92 0.29 13.83
N PRO A 8 -10.64 0.37 12.69
CA PRO A 8 -10.03 0.56 11.38
C PRO A 8 -9.10 1.79 11.31
N THR A 9 -9.44 2.86 12.01
CA THR A 9 -8.62 4.09 12.06
C THR A 9 -7.28 3.88 12.78
N ASP A 10 -7.29 3.15 13.90
CA ASP A 10 -6.08 2.89 14.69
C ASP A 10 -5.16 1.92 13.95
N ARG A 11 -5.74 0.89 13.31
CA ARG A 11 -4.99 -0.03 12.46
C ARG A 11 -4.31 0.68 11.29
N ARG A 12 -5.02 1.57 10.59
CA ARG A 12 -4.43 2.37 9.50
C ARG A 12 -3.31 3.29 10.01
N ARG A 13 -3.48 3.88 11.20
CA ARG A 13 -2.43 4.69 11.84
C ARG A 13 -1.18 3.85 12.14
N MET A 14 -1.37 2.65 12.68
CA MET A 14 -0.27 1.71 12.94
C MET A 14 0.41 1.24 11.65
N ALA A 15 -0.37 0.86 10.64
CA ALA A 15 0.14 0.46 9.32
C ALA A 15 0.99 1.57 8.69
N ARG A 16 0.52 2.82 8.79
CA ARG A 16 1.28 3.99 8.32
C ARG A 16 2.59 4.15 9.06
N ALA A 17 2.57 4.10 10.40
CA ALA A 17 3.79 4.20 11.21
C ALA A 17 4.79 3.06 10.92
N ALA A 18 4.30 1.85 10.65
CA ALA A 18 5.12 0.69 10.31
C ALA A 18 5.82 0.87 8.95
N VAL A 19 5.12 1.41 7.95
CA VAL A 19 5.71 1.75 6.64
C VAL A 19 6.71 2.90 6.75
N ASP A 20 6.38 3.94 7.52
CA ASP A 20 7.27 5.08 7.73
C ASP A 20 8.58 4.65 8.44
N SER A 21 8.50 3.62 9.30
CA SER A 21 9.66 3.04 9.99
C SER A 21 10.63 2.27 9.07
N LEU A 22 10.20 1.87 7.86
CA LEU A 22 11.08 1.26 6.86
C LEU A 22 12.07 2.25 6.26
N GLY A 23 11.82 3.56 6.40
CA GLY A 23 12.69 4.62 5.91
C GLY A 23 12.88 4.63 4.39
N THR A 24 14.02 5.16 3.95
CA THR A 24 14.33 5.41 2.52
C THR A 24 14.47 4.12 1.69
N GLN A 25 14.66 2.96 2.34
CA GLN A 25 14.86 1.65 1.69
C GLN A 25 13.58 0.79 1.67
N ARG A 26 12.39 1.40 1.79
CA ARG A 26 11.11 0.66 1.76
C ARG A 26 10.96 -0.31 0.57
N SER A 27 11.58 0.01 -0.57
CA SER A 27 11.54 -0.83 -1.77
C SER A 27 12.15 -2.23 -1.59
N ASP A 28 13.14 -2.39 -0.71
CA ASP A 28 13.76 -3.69 -0.39
C ASP A 28 12.83 -4.59 0.43
N HIS A 29 11.85 -3.98 1.09
CA HIS A 29 10.82 -4.67 1.87
C HIS A 29 9.56 -4.99 1.03
N ALA A 30 9.55 -4.70 -0.27
CA ALA A 30 8.40 -4.97 -1.12
C ALA A 30 8.19 -6.48 -1.33
N LEU A 31 7.02 -6.98 -0.90
CA LEU A 31 6.58 -8.37 -1.08
C LEU A 31 5.86 -8.55 -2.41
N VAL A 32 4.90 -7.67 -2.70
CA VAL A 32 4.04 -7.71 -3.89
C VAL A 32 3.92 -6.32 -4.47
N ARG A 33 4.09 -6.20 -5.79
CA ARG A 33 3.80 -4.96 -6.54
C ARG A 33 2.60 -5.18 -7.44
N VAL A 34 1.58 -4.35 -7.28
CA VAL A 34 0.40 -4.36 -8.14
C VAL A 34 0.62 -3.36 -9.27
N LYS A 35 0.43 -3.80 -10.51
CA LYS A 35 0.55 -2.98 -11.71
C LYS A 35 -0.75 -2.98 -12.51
N CYS A 36 -1.08 -1.87 -13.14
CA CYS A 36 -2.13 -1.86 -14.16
C CYS A 36 -1.58 -2.41 -15.50
N PRO A 37 -2.45 -2.70 -16.50
CA PRO A 37 -2.01 -3.14 -17.83
C PRO A 37 -1.02 -2.19 -18.52
N ALA A 38 -1.12 -0.88 -18.24
CA ALA A 38 -0.18 0.14 -18.71
C ALA A 38 1.13 0.19 -17.90
N SER A 39 1.40 -0.81 -17.06
CA SER A 39 2.58 -0.94 -16.20
C SER A 39 2.76 0.14 -15.12
N HIS A 40 1.76 0.97 -14.85
CA HIS A 40 1.79 1.89 -13.69
C HIS A 40 1.68 1.11 -12.38
N ASN A 41 2.37 1.58 -11.35
CA ASN A 41 2.19 1.02 -10.01
C ASN A 41 0.85 1.49 -9.43
N VAL A 42 0.04 0.52 -9.02
CA VAL A 42 -1.28 0.76 -8.41
C VAL A 42 -1.18 0.67 -6.90
N ALA A 43 -0.43 -0.33 -6.41
CA ALA A 43 -0.18 -0.54 -5.00
C ALA A 43 1.12 -1.34 -4.79
N THR A 44 1.63 -1.30 -3.56
CA THR A 44 2.75 -2.13 -3.12
C THR A 44 2.48 -2.65 -1.71
N VAL A 45 2.72 -3.95 -1.52
CA VAL A 45 2.71 -4.60 -0.20
C VAL A 45 4.12 -4.63 0.33
N TYR A 46 4.32 -4.13 1.54
CA TYR A 46 5.60 -4.13 2.24
C TYR A 46 5.60 -5.10 3.41
N ARG A 47 6.72 -5.76 3.63
CA ARG A 47 7.02 -6.48 4.86
C ARG A 47 7.33 -5.47 5.95
N THR A 48 6.53 -5.44 7.01
CA THR A 48 6.81 -4.63 8.20
C THR A 48 6.92 -5.54 9.44
N PRO A 49 7.49 -5.06 10.56
CA PRO A 49 7.52 -5.81 11.82
C PRO A 49 6.13 -6.18 12.35
N GLU A 50 5.13 -5.34 12.06
CA GLU A 50 3.73 -5.55 12.44
C GLU A 50 2.96 -6.45 11.46
N GLY A 51 3.64 -7.00 10.44
CA GLY A 51 3.03 -7.83 9.39
C GLY A 51 3.03 -7.16 8.01
N PRO A 52 2.45 -7.81 6.99
CA PRO A 52 2.36 -7.25 5.65
C PRO A 52 1.42 -6.04 5.61
N VAL A 53 1.92 -4.90 5.13
CA VAL A 53 1.16 -3.65 4.99
C VAL A 53 1.00 -3.28 3.53
N LEU A 54 -0.23 -2.95 3.14
CA LEU A 54 -0.58 -2.47 1.82
C LEU A 54 -0.49 -0.95 1.78
N VAL A 55 0.18 -0.44 0.74
CA VAL A 55 0.17 0.98 0.36
C VAL A 55 -0.42 1.06 -1.04
N ALA A 56 -1.62 1.61 -1.14
CA ALA A 56 -2.35 1.83 -2.38
C ALA A 56 -2.46 3.33 -2.66
N GLY A 57 -2.14 3.74 -3.88
CA GLY A 57 -2.08 5.15 -4.25
C GLY A 57 -0.67 5.59 -4.59
N GLY A 58 -0.51 6.00 -5.84
CA GLY A 58 0.70 6.61 -6.34
C GLY A 58 0.33 7.41 -7.58
N GLY A 59 0.46 8.74 -7.49
CA GLY A 59 0.72 9.52 -8.70
C GLY A 59 2.03 9.02 -9.34
N PRO A 60 2.30 9.35 -10.60
CA PRO A 60 3.31 8.71 -11.43
C PRO A 60 4.75 9.06 -11.02
N THR A 61 5.24 8.63 -9.85
CA THR A 61 6.67 8.73 -9.49
C THR A 61 7.06 7.71 -8.41
N ALA A 62 7.42 6.49 -8.83
CA ALA A 62 8.31 5.62 -8.06
C ALA A 62 9.58 5.34 -8.87
N HIS A 63 10.25 6.42 -9.30
CA HIS A 63 11.67 6.37 -9.67
C HIS A 63 12.49 6.79 -8.44
N GLY A 64 13.51 6.00 -8.15
CA GLY A 64 14.24 6.05 -6.89
C GLY A 64 14.84 7.41 -6.53
N ASN A 65 14.81 7.70 -5.24
CA ASN A 65 15.83 8.43 -4.49
C ASN A 65 16.47 9.66 -5.17
N ARG A 66 15.78 10.81 -5.12
CA ARG A 66 16.29 12.12 -4.65
C ARG A 66 15.16 13.14 -4.71
N ASP A 67 15.31 14.19 -3.92
CA ASP A 67 14.41 15.34 -3.77
C ASP A 67 13.22 15.15 -2.81
N ARG A 68 13.54 15.23 -1.50
CA ARG A 68 12.64 15.90 -0.57
C ARG A 68 12.79 17.40 -0.79
N SER A 69 11.76 18.07 -1.29
CA SER A 69 11.39 19.46 -0.95
C SER A 69 10.09 19.79 -1.68
N GLU A 70 8.95 19.37 -1.13
CA GLU A 70 7.68 20.03 -1.44
C GLU A 70 7.32 20.88 -0.22
N THR A 71 7.83 22.10 -0.23
CA THR A 71 7.38 23.18 0.63
C THR A 71 5.93 23.49 0.25
N ALA A 72 5.00 23.11 1.12
CA ALA A 72 3.57 23.30 0.90
C ALA A 72 3.20 24.79 0.97
N HIS A 73 2.88 25.39 -0.19
CA HIS A 73 2.13 26.63 -0.27
C HIS A 73 0.88 26.39 -1.11
N HIS A 74 -0.25 26.23 -0.40
CA HIS A 74 -1.63 26.24 -0.89
C HIS A 74 -2.12 25.05 -1.75
N GLY A 75 -2.74 24.08 -1.07
CA GLY A 75 -3.94 23.38 -1.57
C GLY A 75 -3.74 22.13 -2.44
N GLY A 76 -3.66 20.95 -1.79
CA GLY A 76 -3.85 19.66 -2.47
C GLY A 76 -2.91 18.54 -2.00
N SER A 77 -2.95 18.24 -0.70
CA SER A 77 -2.27 17.17 0.03
C SER A 77 -1.48 16.10 -0.77
N LEU A 78 -0.20 15.96 -0.40
CA LEU A 78 0.57 14.70 -0.36
C LEU A 78 -0.08 13.64 0.58
N GLY A 79 -1.41 13.53 0.60
CA GLY A 79 -2.21 12.80 1.60
C GLY A 79 -3.24 11.87 0.99
N SER A 80 -2.91 11.20 -0.12
CA SER A 80 -3.86 10.39 -0.90
C SER A 80 -3.42 8.94 -1.15
N GLU A 81 -2.47 8.47 -0.34
CA GLU A 81 -2.12 7.05 -0.24
C GLU A 81 -3.00 6.39 0.83
N PHE A 82 -3.75 5.37 0.43
CA PHE A 82 -4.43 4.45 1.32
C PHE A 82 -3.40 3.46 1.89
N VAL A 83 -3.23 3.46 3.21
CA VAL A 83 -2.29 2.56 3.90
C VAL A 83 -3.05 1.76 4.94
N ASP A 84 -2.99 0.44 4.87
CA ASP A 84 -3.66 -0.46 5.79
C ASP A 84 -2.93 -1.81 5.90
N THR A 85 -3.14 -2.55 6.98
CA THR A 85 -2.61 -3.91 7.10
C THR A 85 -3.31 -4.85 6.11
N LEU A 86 -2.58 -5.83 5.57
CA LEU A 86 -3.22 -6.91 4.81
C LEU A 86 -3.94 -7.89 5.73
N GLU A 87 -3.52 -8.02 6.98
CA GLU A 87 -4.27 -8.82 7.96
C GLU A 87 -5.63 -8.16 8.22
N THR A 88 -6.67 -8.97 8.12
CA THR A 88 -8.06 -8.55 8.21
C THR A 88 -8.81 -9.49 9.13
N THR A 89 -9.84 -8.97 9.78
CA THR A 89 -10.82 -9.82 10.45
C THR A 89 -11.78 -10.43 9.42
N GLN A 90 -12.41 -11.54 9.78
CA GLN A 90 -13.39 -12.24 8.94
C GLN A 90 -14.64 -11.42 8.54
N PHE A 91 -14.79 -10.20 9.05
CA PHE A 91 -15.97 -9.34 8.85
C PHE A 91 -15.69 -8.10 8.01
N GLU A 92 -14.46 -7.94 7.55
CA GLU A 92 -14.05 -6.75 6.82
C GLU A 92 -14.18 -6.93 5.32
N ASP A 93 -14.52 -5.82 4.68
CA ASP A 93 -14.68 -5.72 3.24
C ASP A 93 -13.35 -6.02 2.54
N ASP A 94 -13.42 -6.90 1.55
CA ASP A 94 -12.25 -7.36 0.79
C ASP A 94 -11.78 -6.29 -0.21
N ASP A 95 -12.63 -5.34 -0.57
CA ASP A 95 -12.34 -4.31 -1.55
C ASP A 95 -11.45 -3.20 -0.96
N VAL A 96 -10.26 -3.07 -1.54
CA VAL A 96 -9.32 -2.00 -1.23
C VAL A 96 -9.31 -0.97 -2.34
N PRO A 97 -9.62 0.32 -2.05
CA PRO A 97 -9.51 1.37 -3.04
C PRO A 97 -8.04 1.63 -3.37
N ALA A 98 -7.72 1.60 -4.66
CA ALA A 98 -6.42 1.94 -5.20
C ALA A 98 -6.57 2.89 -6.38
N ARG A 99 -5.45 3.50 -6.79
CA ARG A 99 -5.43 4.38 -7.95
C ARG A 99 -4.05 4.42 -8.57
N CYS A 100 -4.01 4.60 -9.88
CA CYS A 100 -2.80 4.94 -10.61
C CYS A 100 -3.10 6.06 -11.62
N ALA A 101 -2.13 6.41 -12.46
CA ALA A 101 -2.32 7.41 -13.52
C ALA A 101 -3.43 7.06 -14.53
N CYS A 102 -3.82 5.78 -14.64
CA CYS A 102 -4.93 5.34 -15.49
C CYS A 102 -6.32 5.56 -14.88
N GLY A 103 -6.41 5.83 -13.57
CA GLY A 103 -7.69 5.98 -12.87
C GLY A 103 -7.79 5.17 -11.58
N PRO A 104 -9.00 5.13 -10.99
CA PRO A 104 -9.28 4.33 -9.81
C PRO A 104 -9.31 2.83 -10.14
N HIS A 105 -8.87 2.03 -9.20
CA HIS A 105 -8.91 0.57 -9.23
C HIS A 105 -9.42 0.05 -7.90
N THR A 106 -10.00 -1.14 -7.91
CA THR A 106 -10.35 -1.87 -6.70
C THR A 106 -9.50 -3.12 -6.65
N LEU A 107 -8.88 -3.39 -5.50
CA LEU A 107 -8.04 -4.55 -5.27
C LEU A 107 -8.71 -5.46 -4.26
N SER A 108 -8.59 -6.77 -4.43
CA SER A 108 -8.97 -7.74 -3.41
C SER A 108 -7.84 -7.89 -2.37
N ARG A 109 -8.18 -7.76 -1.10
CA ARG A 109 -7.23 -8.00 0.00
C ARG A 109 -6.84 -9.47 0.06
N GLN A 110 -7.79 -10.38 -0.16
CA GLN A 110 -7.57 -11.82 -0.22
C GLN A 110 -6.62 -12.20 -1.35
N ASP A 111 -6.80 -11.65 -2.56
CA ASP A 111 -5.87 -11.89 -3.68
C ASP A 111 -4.44 -11.42 -3.35
N LEU A 112 -4.30 -10.30 -2.63
CA LEU A 112 -2.99 -9.80 -2.19
C LEU A 112 -2.37 -10.70 -1.11
N GLN A 113 -3.17 -11.22 -0.18
CA GLN A 113 -2.71 -12.22 0.78
C GLN A 113 -2.26 -13.50 0.08
N ASP A 114 -3.02 -13.98 -0.89
CA ASP A 114 -2.66 -15.13 -1.71
C ASP A 114 -1.37 -14.89 -2.48
N ALA A 115 -1.21 -13.73 -3.11
CA ALA A 115 0.03 -13.35 -3.77
C ALA A 115 1.23 -13.33 -2.80
N VAL A 116 1.04 -12.87 -1.57
CA VAL A 116 2.09 -12.94 -0.52
C VAL A 116 2.40 -14.40 -0.17
N ARG A 117 1.38 -15.24 0.06
CA ARG A 117 1.54 -16.67 0.40
C ARG A 117 2.23 -17.45 -0.72
N SER A 118 1.85 -17.21 -1.97
CA SER A 118 2.42 -17.84 -3.16
C SER A 118 3.77 -17.23 -3.58
N HIS A 119 4.26 -16.22 -2.86
CA HIS A 119 5.49 -15.49 -3.18
C HIS A 119 5.46 -14.83 -4.57
N THR A 120 4.27 -14.48 -5.06
CA THR A 120 4.06 -13.76 -6.32
C THR A 120 4.48 -12.31 -6.15
N ARG A 121 5.66 -11.96 -6.68
CA ARG A 121 6.24 -10.61 -6.52
C ARG A 121 5.52 -9.52 -7.31
N THR A 122 4.77 -9.86 -8.36
CA THR A 122 4.08 -8.88 -9.20
C THR A 122 2.73 -9.43 -9.62
N VAL A 123 1.70 -8.63 -9.40
CA VAL A 123 0.32 -8.89 -9.83
C VAL A 123 -0.05 -7.80 -10.83
N THR A 124 -0.55 -8.21 -11.98
CA THR A 124 -1.05 -7.28 -13.01
C THR A 124 -2.57 -7.32 -13.00
N LEU A 125 -3.21 -6.15 -12.90
CA LEU A 125 -4.65 -6.04 -13.03
C LEU A 125 -5.08 -6.40 -14.45
N ALA A 126 -6.24 -7.03 -14.58
CA ALA A 126 -6.87 -7.32 -15.87
C ALA A 126 -7.43 -6.05 -16.52
#